data_AF-A0A8H6VXE5-F1
#
_entry.id   AF-A0A8H6VXE5-F1
#
_cell.length_a   1.000
_cell.length_b   1.000
_cell.length_c   1.000
_cell.angle_alpha   90.00
_cell.angle_beta   90.00
_cell.angle_gamma   90.00
#
_symmetry.space_group_name_H-M   'P 1'
#
loop_
_entity.id
_entity.type
_entity.pdbx_description
1 polymer ?
#
loop_
_entity_poly.entity_id
_entity_poly.type
_entity_poly.pdbx_seq_one_letter_code
_entity_poly.pdbx_strand_id
1 'polypeptide(L)'
;METIKGGNHFRYWIQDGSSGNSSAIFLATSAEKPIAQQHDIIDDGYNLGRDWVIGNITGSPINTTALTNASTFEGTTTWAGYVYSSKISYVSRLLANSSEGVNHADHVPVGGRNAVDGLVAVVEVMIATIPENATTSAARRVVDGMVVGKRVVGAVATLLLGAAVL
;
A
#
# COMPACT_ATOMS: atom_id res chain seq x y z
N MET A 1 -16.32 -12.98 0.76
CA MET A 1 -17.26 -11.83 0.71
C MET A 1 -16.84 -10.84 -0.36
N GLU A 2 -15.55 -10.50 -0.46
CA GLU A 2 -14.99 -9.65 -1.53
C GLU A 2 -15.12 -10.29 -2.92
N THR A 3 -14.92 -11.61 -3.03
CA THR A 3 -15.13 -12.34 -4.29
C THR A 3 -16.57 -12.23 -4.82
N ILE A 4 -17.59 -12.13 -3.96
CA ILE A 4 -18.98 -12.11 -4.41
C ILE A 4 -19.46 -10.69 -4.71
N LYS A 5 -18.95 -9.68 -3.99
CA LYS A 5 -19.42 -8.29 -4.06
C LYS A 5 -18.45 -7.32 -4.75
N GLY A 6 -17.25 -7.77 -5.08
CA GLY A 6 -16.14 -6.88 -5.43
C GLY A 6 -15.47 -6.30 -4.19
N GLY A 7 -14.42 -5.51 -4.40
CA GLY A 7 -13.66 -4.85 -3.34
C GLY A 7 -12.17 -4.71 -3.66
N ASN A 8 -11.34 -4.56 -2.63
CA ASN A 8 -9.90 -4.43 -2.78
C ASN A 8 -9.24 -5.78 -3.07
N HIS A 9 -8.58 -5.87 -4.21
CA HIS A 9 -7.66 -6.94 -4.51
C HIS A 9 -6.22 -6.40 -4.48
N PHE A 10 -5.30 -7.22 -4.00
CA PHE A 10 -3.88 -6.85 -4.01
C PHE A 10 -2.97 -8.03 -4.27
N ARG A 11 -1.81 -7.71 -4.84
CA ARG A 11 -0.64 -8.59 -4.97
C ARG A 11 0.55 -7.93 -4.32
N TYR A 12 1.45 -8.72 -3.77
CA TYR A 12 2.64 -8.18 -3.13
C TYR A 12 3.91 -8.93 -3.51
N TRP A 13 5.02 -8.21 -3.43
CA TRP A 13 6.37 -8.74 -3.63
C TRP A 13 7.29 -8.17 -2.55
N ILE A 14 8.33 -8.91 -2.20
CA ILE A 14 9.35 -8.44 -1.24
C ILE A 14 10.60 -8.07 -2.05
N GLN A 15 11.24 -6.95 -1.71
CA GLN A 15 12.51 -6.56 -2.30
C GLN A 15 13.68 -7.27 -1.61
N ASP A 16 13.96 -8.49 -2.06
CA ASP A 16 15.00 -9.37 -1.53
C ASP A 16 16.02 -9.82 -2.61
N GLY A 17 16.03 -9.14 -3.76
CA GLY A 17 16.92 -9.44 -4.88
C GLY A 17 18.42 -9.25 -4.57
N SER A 18 19.27 -9.98 -5.29
CA SER A 18 20.73 -9.94 -5.10
C SER A 18 21.38 -8.60 -5.42
N SER A 19 20.76 -7.78 -6.26
CA SER A 19 21.18 -6.41 -6.59
C SER A 19 20.72 -5.35 -5.57
N GLY A 20 19.89 -5.74 -4.61
CA GLY A 20 19.38 -4.86 -3.55
C GLY A 20 18.32 -5.56 -2.70
N ASN A 21 18.66 -5.85 -1.45
CA ASN A 21 17.74 -6.39 -0.45
C ASN A 21 17.47 -5.33 0.61
N SER A 22 16.31 -4.68 0.50
CA SER A 22 15.80 -3.73 1.50
C SER A 22 14.75 -4.35 2.42
N SER A 23 14.25 -5.54 2.06
CA SER A 23 13.07 -6.17 2.67
C SER A 23 11.80 -5.31 2.59
N ALA A 24 11.77 -4.30 1.73
CA ALA A 24 10.56 -3.51 1.46
C ALA A 24 9.48 -4.38 0.82
N ILE A 25 8.22 -4.09 1.12
CA ILE A 25 7.07 -4.77 0.52
C ILE A 25 6.50 -3.87 -0.56
N PHE A 26 6.41 -4.38 -1.77
CA PHE A 26 5.70 -3.76 -2.87
C PHE A 26 4.28 -4.28 -2.94
N LEU A 27 3.30 -3.37 -3.06
CA LEU A 27 1.88 -3.71 -3.12
C LEU A 27 1.23 -3.13 -4.38
N ALA A 28 0.70 -3.98 -5.26
CA ALA A 28 -0.18 -3.57 -6.35
C ALA A 28 -1.62 -3.80 -5.91
N THR A 29 -2.47 -2.78 -6.03
CA THR A 29 -3.86 -2.79 -5.53
C THR A 29 -4.84 -2.42 -6.62
N SER A 30 -6.02 -3.01 -6.62
CA SER A 30 -7.13 -2.68 -7.50
C SER A 30 -8.44 -2.77 -6.73
N ALA A 31 -9.38 -1.89 -7.03
CA ALA A 31 -10.78 -2.06 -6.67
C ALA A 31 -11.50 -2.79 -7.82
N GLU A 32 -12.10 -3.93 -7.51
CA GLU A 32 -12.68 -4.84 -8.49
C GLU A 32 -14.20 -4.94 -8.35
N LYS A 33 -14.84 -5.21 -9.48
CA LYS A 33 -16.26 -5.50 -9.59
C LYS A 33 -16.60 -6.88 -8.98
N PRO A 34 -17.89 -7.17 -8.72
CA PRO A 34 -18.35 -8.49 -8.32
C PRO A 34 -17.97 -9.61 -9.30
N ILE A 35 -17.97 -10.87 -8.84
CA ILE A 35 -17.81 -12.07 -9.69
C ILE A 35 -18.81 -12.14 -10.85
N ALA A 36 -20.02 -11.58 -10.69
CA ALA A 36 -21.03 -11.50 -11.75
C ALA A 36 -20.54 -10.67 -12.96
N GLN A 37 -19.54 -9.82 -12.73
CA GLN A 37 -18.83 -9.02 -13.74
C GLN A 37 -17.37 -9.50 -13.85
N GLN A 38 -17.12 -10.77 -13.51
CA GLN A 38 -15.85 -11.48 -13.67
C GLN A 38 -14.64 -10.82 -13.01
N HIS A 39 -14.83 -10.08 -11.92
CA HIS A 39 -13.73 -9.37 -11.26
C HIS A 39 -13.00 -8.35 -12.15
N ASP A 40 -13.70 -7.81 -13.16
CA ASP A 40 -13.19 -6.68 -13.91
C ASP A 40 -12.98 -5.46 -12.99
N ILE A 41 -12.14 -4.52 -13.41
CA ILE A 41 -11.73 -3.39 -12.55
C ILE A 41 -12.80 -2.29 -12.63
N ILE A 42 -13.09 -1.65 -11.50
CA ILE A 42 -14.01 -0.49 -11.49
C ILE A 42 -13.32 0.73 -12.13
N ASP A 43 -14.10 1.71 -12.55
CA ASP A 43 -13.60 3.01 -12.99
C ASP A 43 -12.70 3.63 -11.92
N ASP A 44 -11.52 4.14 -12.31
CA ASP A 44 -10.47 4.64 -11.39
C ASP A 44 -9.95 3.59 -10.39
N GLY A 45 -10.21 2.29 -10.63
CA GLY A 45 -10.07 1.23 -9.65
C GLY A 45 -8.65 1.01 -9.13
N TYR A 46 -7.62 1.33 -9.92
CA TYR A 46 -6.23 1.26 -9.43
C TYR A 46 -5.90 2.36 -8.42
N ASN A 47 -6.31 3.59 -8.70
CA ASN A 47 -6.10 4.72 -7.80
C ASN A 47 -6.98 4.56 -6.55
N LEU A 48 -8.25 4.16 -6.72
CA LEU A 48 -9.17 3.86 -5.62
C LEU A 48 -8.67 2.71 -4.74
N GLY A 49 -8.15 1.64 -5.33
CA GLY A 49 -7.62 0.50 -4.58
C GLY A 49 -6.48 0.92 -3.64
N ARG A 50 -5.52 1.69 -4.16
CA ARG A 50 -4.43 2.27 -3.36
C ARG A 50 -4.99 3.14 -2.24
N ASP A 51 -5.90 4.04 -2.57
CA ASP A 51 -6.40 5.05 -1.65
C ASP A 51 -7.32 4.46 -0.57
N TRP A 52 -8.03 3.37 -0.86
CA TRP A 52 -8.80 2.62 0.14
C TRP A 52 -7.89 1.90 1.14
N VAL A 53 -6.76 1.35 0.69
CA VAL A 53 -5.75 0.80 1.61
C VAL A 53 -5.23 1.89 2.55
N ILE A 54 -4.87 3.06 2.00
CA ILE A 54 -4.42 4.20 2.82
C ILE A 54 -5.52 4.68 3.76
N GLY A 55 -6.76 4.76 3.30
CA GLY A 55 -7.89 5.16 4.11
C GLY A 55 -8.15 4.20 5.28
N ASN A 56 -8.01 2.89 5.05
CA ASN A 56 -8.10 1.89 6.10
C ASN A 56 -6.97 1.99 7.13
N ILE A 57 -5.74 2.28 6.70
CA ILE A 57 -4.58 2.46 7.61
C ILE A 57 -4.75 3.72 8.47
N THR A 58 -5.26 4.79 7.89
CA THR A 58 -5.35 6.12 8.50
C THR A 58 -6.67 6.37 9.23
N GLY A 59 -7.65 5.50 9.04
CA GLY A 59 -9.01 5.68 9.56
C GLY A 59 -9.73 6.89 8.95
N SER A 60 -9.28 7.37 7.79
CA SER A 60 -9.77 8.60 7.15
C SER A 60 -10.11 8.36 5.67
N PRO A 61 -11.24 8.87 5.15
CA PRO A 61 -11.53 8.76 3.72
C PRO A 61 -10.51 9.56 2.90
N ILE A 62 -10.03 8.96 1.81
CA ILE A 62 -9.08 9.58 0.89
C ILE A 62 -9.83 10.15 -0.31
N ASN A 63 -9.67 11.45 -0.58
CA ASN A 63 -10.17 12.06 -1.80
C ASN A 63 -9.15 11.86 -2.93
N THR A 64 -9.29 10.77 -3.68
CA THR A 64 -8.40 10.37 -4.77
C THR A 64 -8.09 11.51 -5.74
N THR A 65 -9.08 12.30 -6.14
CA THR A 65 -8.91 13.38 -7.12
C THR A 65 -8.16 14.59 -6.59
N ALA A 66 -8.04 14.74 -5.27
CA ALA A 66 -7.36 15.86 -4.62
C ALA A 66 -5.91 15.52 -4.20
N LEU A 67 -5.47 14.28 -4.42
CA LEU A 67 -4.12 13.86 -4.06
C LEU A 67 -3.06 14.51 -4.93
N THR A 68 -1.92 14.79 -4.31
CA THR A 68 -0.72 15.30 -4.96
C THR A 68 0.50 14.52 -4.47
N ASN A 69 1.65 14.73 -5.11
CA ASN A 69 2.93 14.20 -4.64
C ASN A 69 3.48 14.86 -3.36
N ALA A 70 2.68 15.71 -2.72
CA ALA A 70 2.95 16.27 -1.39
C ALA A 70 1.94 15.80 -0.34
N SER A 71 0.92 15.01 -0.74
CA SER A 71 -0.09 14.51 0.18
C SER A 71 0.53 13.54 1.19
N THR A 72 0.26 13.76 2.47
CA THR A 72 0.70 12.91 3.56
C THR A 72 -0.46 12.57 4.48
N PHE A 73 -0.36 11.39 5.11
CA PHE A 73 -1.31 10.93 6.10
C PHE A 73 -0.58 10.18 7.21
N GLU A 74 -1.22 10.04 8.37
CA GLU A 74 -0.72 9.23 9.47
C GLU A 74 -1.86 8.39 10.04
N GLY A 75 -1.52 7.23 10.56
CA GLY A 75 -2.50 6.25 11.05
C GLY A 75 -1.92 5.35 12.12
N THR A 76 -2.79 4.73 12.90
CA THR A 76 -2.40 3.69 13.86
C THR A 76 -3.30 2.48 13.67
N THR A 77 -2.68 1.30 13.58
CA THR A 77 -3.40 0.02 13.52
C THR A 77 -2.95 -0.87 14.67
N THR A 78 -3.77 -1.85 15.03
CA THR A 78 -3.45 -2.81 16.09
C THR A 78 -3.71 -4.22 15.59
N TRP A 79 -2.75 -5.11 15.81
CA TRP A 79 -2.88 -6.51 15.48
C TRP A 79 -2.14 -7.38 16.50
N ALA A 80 -2.80 -8.41 17.00
CA ALA A 80 -2.22 -9.35 17.97
C ALA A 80 -1.55 -8.68 19.19
N GLY A 81 -2.08 -7.55 19.66
CA GLY A 81 -1.54 -6.77 20.78
C GLY A 81 -0.35 -5.85 20.43
N TYR A 82 0.13 -5.88 19.19
CA TYR A 82 1.07 -4.88 18.68
C TYR A 82 0.31 -3.65 18.22
N VAL A 83 0.88 -2.47 18.48
CA VAL A 83 0.40 -1.19 17.92
C VAL A 83 1.41 -0.73 16.88
N TYR A 84 0.93 -0.40 15.70
CA TYR A 84 1.73 0.08 14.58
C TYR A 84 1.36 1.52 14.26
N SER A 85 2.36 2.40 14.21
CA SER A 85 2.22 3.75 13.68
C SER A 85 2.66 3.77 12.23
N SER A 86 1.84 4.32 11.35
CA SER A 86 2.12 4.41 9.92
C SER A 86 2.18 5.87 9.47
N LYS A 87 3.21 6.23 8.71
CA LYS A 87 3.30 7.51 7.99
C LYS A 87 3.24 7.26 6.50
N ILE A 88 2.35 7.95 5.81
CA ILE A 88 2.09 7.78 4.39
C ILE A 88 2.55 9.04 3.67
N SER A 89 3.34 8.86 2.61
CA SER A 89 3.74 9.92 1.69
C SER A 89 3.40 9.51 0.27
N TYR A 90 2.63 10.33 -0.44
CA TYR A 90 2.40 10.14 -1.86
C TYR A 90 3.58 10.73 -2.63
N VAL A 91 4.14 9.96 -3.55
CA VAL A 91 5.25 10.39 -4.40
C VAL A 91 4.92 10.14 -5.86
N SER A 92 5.39 11.02 -6.73
CA SER A 92 5.33 10.85 -8.19
C SER A 92 6.65 10.29 -8.73
N ARG A 93 6.69 9.96 -10.02
CA ARG A 93 7.91 9.58 -10.78
C ARG A 93 8.47 8.18 -10.49
N LEU A 94 7.87 7.44 -9.56
CA LEU A 94 8.12 6.00 -9.41
C LEU A 94 7.26 5.17 -10.38
N LEU A 95 6.11 5.72 -10.78
CA LEU A 95 5.20 5.16 -11.77
C LEU A 95 4.82 6.26 -12.76
N ALA A 96 4.66 5.91 -14.03
CA ALA A 96 4.17 6.84 -15.03
C ALA A 96 2.66 7.10 -14.83
N ASN A 97 2.24 8.35 -15.01
CA ASN A 97 0.82 8.65 -15.21
C ASN A 97 0.45 8.23 -16.64
N SER A 98 -0.09 7.02 -16.79
CA SER A 98 -0.33 6.42 -18.10
C SER A 98 -1.39 5.32 -18.04
N SER A 99 -1.95 4.98 -19.20
CA SER A 99 -2.73 3.76 -19.41
C SER A 99 -1.91 2.69 -20.15
N GLU A 100 -0.74 3.06 -20.69
CA GLU A 100 0.12 2.15 -21.45
C GLU A 100 0.71 1.07 -20.54
N GLY A 101 0.58 -0.19 -20.94
CA GLY A 101 1.04 -1.34 -20.16
C GLY A 101 0.24 -1.60 -18.87
N VAL A 102 -0.88 -0.89 -18.67
CA VAL A 102 -1.79 -1.11 -17.55
C VAL A 102 -2.86 -2.12 -17.97
N ASN A 103 -3.13 -3.12 -17.15
CA ASN A 103 -4.18 -4.10 -17.43
C ASN A 103 -5.57 -3.43 -17.37
N HIS A 104 -6.53 -3.87 -18.20
CA HIS A 104 -7.85 -3.25 -18.34
C HIS A 104 -7.85 -1.74 -18.69
N ALA A 105 -6.79 -1.24 -19.33
CA ALA A 105 -6.63 0.16 -19.71
C ALA A 105 -7.76 0.75 -20.57
N ASP A 106 -8.58 -0.08 -21.22
CA ASP A 106 -9.69 0.40 -22.04
C ASP A 106 -10.93 0.82 -21.23
N HIS A 107 -11.05 0.36 -19.97
CA HIS A 107 -12.26 0.54 -19.15
C HIS A 107 -12.01 1.28 -17.83
N VAL A 108 -10.79 1.23 -17.30
CA VAL A 108 -10.45 1.87 -16.02
C VAL A 108 -10.30 3.40 -16.10
N PRO A 109 -9.79 4.01 -17.20
CA PRO A 109 -9.72 5.46 -17.34
C PRO A 109 -11.09 6.13 -17.18
N VAL A 110 -11.14 7.24 -16.43
CA VAL A 110 -12.38 7.98 -16.22
C VAL A 110 -12.14 9.49 -16.17
N GLY A 111 -13.07 10.26 -16.76
CA GLY A 111 -13.01 11.73 -16.75
C GLY A 111 -11.78 12.31 -17.47
N GLY A 112 -11.30 11.63 -18.52
CA GLY A 112 -10.10 12.03 -19.28
C GLY A 112 -8.78 11.78 -18.56
N ARG A 113 -8.80 11.09 -17.40
CA ARG A 113 -7.59 10.64 -16.67
C ARG A 113 -7.18 9.26 -17.15
N ASN A 114 -5.88 8.99 -17.10
CA ASN A 114 -5.33 7.66 -17.38
C ASN A 114 -5.75 6.62 -16.34
N ALA A 115 -5.53 5.34 -16.64
CA ALA A 115 -5.85 4.22 -15.76
C ALA A 115 -5.12 4.30 -14.40
N VAL A 116 -3.90 4.87 -14.38
CA VAL A 116 -3.17 5.23 -13.15
C VAL A 116 -2.72 6.68 -13.21
N ASP A 117 -2.73 7.36 -12.07
CA ASP A 117 -2.35 8.78 -11.93
C ASP A 117 -0.84 9.02 -11.76
N GLY A 118 -0.05 7.93 -11.69
CA GLY A 118 1.41 7.97 -11.49
C GLY A 118 1.85 8.26 -10.05
N LEU A 119 0.92 8.36 -9.11
CA LEU A 119 1.21 8.48 -7.69
C LEU A 119 1.41 7.10 -7.04
N VAL A 120 2.40 7.03 -6.16
CA VAL A 120 2.74 5.86 -5.35
C VAL A 120 2.62 6.26 -3.89
N ALA A 121 1.86 5.50 -3.11
CA ALA A 121 1.77 5.70 -1.67
C ALA A 121 2.90 4.91 -0.99
N VAL A 122 3.84 5.63 -0.38
CA VAL A 122 4.91 5.07 0.44
C VAL A 122 4.45 5.08 1.89
N VAL A 123 4.38 3.90 2.49
CA VAL A 123 3.94 3.71 3.88
C VAL A 123 5.14 3.28 4.72
N GLU A 124 5.56 4.14 5.63
CA GLU A 124 6.57 3.83 6.63
C GLU A 124 5.87 3.32 7.90
N VAL A 125 6.17 2.08 8.31
CA VAL A 125 5.53 1.44 9.47
C VAL A 125 6.51 1.29 10.62
N MET A 126 6.09 1.72 11.81
CA MET A 126 6.85 1.64 13.06
C MET A 126 6.04 0.85 14.10
N ILE A 127 6.71 -0.01 14.87
CA ILE A 127 6.07 -0.62 16.06
C ILE A 127 6.07 0.43 17.18
N ALA A 128 4.89 0.90 17.54
CA ALA A 128 4.67 1.83 18.65
C ALA A 128 4.52 1.08 19.99
N THR A 129 3.96 -0.13 19.98
CA THR A 129 3.79 -0.94 21.19
C THR A 129 3.97 -2.42 20.90
N ILE A 130 4.63 -3.13 21.82
CA ILE A 130 4.84 -4.58 21.81
C ILE A 130 4.05 -5.16 22.98
N PRO A 131 3.26 -6.25 22.79
CA PRO A 131 2.51 -6.85 23.89
C PRO A 131 3.45 -7.53 24.89
N GLU A 132 3.10 -7.46 26.18
CA GLU A 132 3.96 -7.88 27.30
C GLU A 132 4.45 -9.34 27.24
N ASN A 133 3.65 -10.22 26.60
CA ASN A 133 3.95 -11.65 26.49
C ASN A 133 4.59 -12.05 25.14
N ALA A 134 4.99 -11.09 24.30
CA ALA A 134 5.71 -11.40 23.07
C ALA A 134 7.08 -11.99 23.42
N THR A 135 7.24 -13.31 23.30
CA THR A 135 8.56 -13.95 23.37
C THR A 135 9.37 -13.52 22.16
N THR A 136 10.28 -12.57 22.36
CA THR A 136 11.06 -11.98 21.26
C THR A 136 12.17 -12.93 20.81
N SER A 137 11.98 -13.68 19.74
CA SER A 137 13.10 -14.38 19.07
C SER A 137 14.01 -13.44 18.26
N ALA A 138 13.79 -12.12 18.30
CA ALA A 138 14.63 -11.14 17.60
C ALA A 138 14.92 -9.84 18.39
N ALA A 139 14.54 -9.72 19.67
CA ALA A 139 14.56 -8.43 20.37
C ALA A 139 15.04 -8.46 21.82
N ARG A 140 16.02 -9.30 22.15
CA ARG A 140 16.80 -9.15 23.38
C ARG A 140 18.28 -9.01 23.10
N ARG A 141 18.68 -7.88 22.50
CA ARG A 141 20.00 -7.30 22.80
C ARG A 141 19.75 -6.14 23.75
N VAL A 142 19.65 -6.48 25.03
CA VAL A 142 19.79 -5.51 26.12
C VAL A 142 21.17 -4.89 25.94
N VAL A 143 21.22 -3.65 25.49
CA VAL A 143 22.35 -2.79 25.77
C VAL A 143 21.78 -1.67 26.62
N ASP A 144 22.13 -1.75 27.89
CA ASP A 144 21.87 -0.80 28.96
C ASP A 144 22.05 0.65 28.47
N GLY A 145 21.06 1.51 28.74
CA GLY A 145 21.16 2.96 28.51
C GLY A 145 20.68 3.53 27.18
N MET A 146 20.12 2.76 26.23
CA MET A 146 19.54 3.32 25.00
C MET A 146 18.01 3.35 25.07
N VAL A 147 17.44 4.57 25.11
CA VAL A 147 16.01 4.83 24.84
C VAL A 147 15.63 4.03 23.60
N VAL A 148 14.59 3.19 23.69
CA VAL A 148 14.09 2.38 22.57
C VAL A 148 13.57 3.33 21.50
N GLY A 149 14.50 3.81 20.67
CA GLY A 149 14.23 4.66 19.53
C GLY A 149 13.44 3.87 18.51
N LYS A 150 12.40 4.53 17.99
CA LYS A 150 11.55 4.14 16.85
C LYS A 150 12.26 3.14 15.93
N ARG A 151 11.85 1.87 15.99
CA ARG A 151 12.27 0.87 15.01
C ARG A 151 11.35 1.00 13.79
N VAL A 152 11.89 1.47 12.67
CA VAL A 152 11.26 1.38 11.35
C VAL A 152 11.27 -0.09 10.97
N VAL A 153 10.10 -0.71 10.84
CA VAL A 153 9.97 -2.15 10.55
C VAL A 153 9.77 -2.42 9.05
N GLY A 154 9.55 -1.39 8.24
CA GLY A 154 9.60 -1.50 6.80
C GLY A 154 8.97 -0.32 6.10
N ALA A 155 9.40 -0.10 4.85
CA ALA A 155 8.67 0.69 3.88
C ALA A 155 7.78 -0.27 3.07
N VAL A 156 6.46 -0.06 3.11
CA VAL A 156 5.54 -0.65 2.15
C VAL A 156 5.39 0.39 1.04
N ALA A 157 6.00 0.15 -0.12
CA ALA A 157 5.77 0.96 -1.30
C ALA A 157 4.58 0.36 -2.05
N THR A 158 3.44 1.03 -2.09
CA THR A 158 2.32 0.55 -2.90
C THR A 158 2.61 0.87 -4.38
N LEU A 159 3.43 0.03 -5.01
CA LEU A 159 3.79 0.12 -6.42
C LEU A 159 2.90 -0.81 -7.23
N LEU A 160 2.07 -0.21 -8.08
CA LEU A 160 1.34 -0.89 -9.13
C LEU A 160 2.33 -1.34 -10.21
N LEU A 161 2.62 -2.65 -10.24
CA LEU A 161 3.23 -3.27 -11.41
C LEU A 161 2.10 -3.91 -12.22
N GLY A 162 1.87 -3.36 -13.41
CA GLY A 162 1.08 -4.02 -14.45
C GLY A 162 1.65 -5.41 -14.69
N ALA A 163 0.77 -6.40 -14.80
CA ALA A 163 1.18 -7.72 -15.24
C ALA A 163 1.78 -7.59 -16.64
N ALA A 164 3.11 -7.61 -16.74
CA ALA A 164 3.75 -7.94 -17.99
C ALA A 164 3.39 -9.39 -18.28
N VAL A 165 2.67 -9.61 -19.39
CA VAL A 165 2.55 -10.92 -20.02
C VAL A 165 3.99 -11.42 -20.25
N LEU A 166 4.29 -12.60 -19.69
CA LEU A 166 5.51 -13.35 -20.02
C LEU A 166 5.52 -13.75 -21.49
#